data_AF-A0A7S2Z2Q4-F1
#
_entry.id   AF-A0A7S2Z2Q4-F1
#
_cell.length_a   1.000
_cell.length_b   1.000
_cell.length_c   1.000
_cell.angle_alpha   90.00
_cell.angle_beta   90.00
_cell.angle_gamma   90.00
#
_symmetry.space_group_name_H-M   'P 1'
#
loop_
_entity.id
_entity.type
_entity.pdbx_description
1 polymer ?
#
loop_
_entity_poly.entity_id
_entity_poly.type
_entity_poly.pdbx_seq_one_letter_code
_entity_poly.pdbx_strand_id
1 'polypeptide(L)'
;RVWEWEGPCFDEGEDAARFFTSLLETPCRLVRFDQEGALESSLRPTDADYAPDSQTGFSDGFPFLIASQESLRAVNDGIAASASEGQAELPMNRFRPNLVVSDCGGAFGEDEWASLAVRGGDSGEGGCVFDLVKPCSRCTVTTVNQSTGAVDGKEPLRVLGEIHSGKAAGYGNAKWERVPFFGWNAVTSTAMVGRVISVGASVCVTKKKEEKGKQ
;
A
#
# COMPACT_ATOMS: atom_id res chain seq x y z
N ARG A 1 15.11 11.87 8.88
CA ARG A 1 14.51 10.75 9.64
C ARG A 1 13.17 10.39 9.01
N VAL A 2 12.93 9.10 8.74
CA VAL A 2 11.63 8.56 8.30
C VAL A 2 11.31 7.39 9.22
N TRP A 3 10.30 7.54 10.07
CA TRP A 3 10.07 6.66 11.22
C TRP A 3 11.33 6.53 12.08
N GLU A 4 11.77 5.31 12.38
CA GLU A 4 13.00 5.03 13.14
C GLU A 4 14.26 5.06 12.28
N TRP A 5 14.14 5.20 10.95
CA TRP A 5 15.29 5.18 10.05
C TRP A 5 15.88 6.58 9.85
N GLU A 6 17.20 6.66 9.91
CA GLU A 6 18.00 7.81 9.54
C GLU A 6 19.02 7.39 8.47
N GLY A 7 19.14 8.20 7.43
CA GLY A 7 20.10 7.97 6.38
C GLY A 7 20.15 9.14 5.41
N PRO A 8 21.07 9.09 4.44
CA PRO A 8 21.33 10.19 3.53
C PRO A 8 20.21 10.35 2.50
N CYS A 9 20.14 11.54 1.91
CA CYS A 9 19.26 11.86 0.80
C CYS A 9 19.86 13.00 -0.02
N PHE A 10 19.42 13.13 -1.26
CA PHE A 10 19.81 14.23 -2.13
C PHE A 10 18.87 15.41 -1.92
N ASP A 11 19.43 16.58 -1.65
CA ASP A 11 18.66 17.82 -1.56
C ASP A 11 18.33 18.36 -2.96
N GLU A 12 17.06 18.69 -3.20
CA GLU A 12 16.59 19.16 -4.51
C GLU A 12 16.73 20.70 -4.68
N GLY A 13 17.44 21.37 -3.77
CA GLY A 13 17.90 22.76 -3.90
C GLY A 13 16.95 23.83 -3.35
N GLU A 14 17.43 25.07 -3.37
CA GLU A 14 16.73 26.23 -2.80
C GLU A 14 15.42 26.56 -3.52
N ASP A 15 15.34 26.31 -4.83
CA ASP A 15 14.12 26.59 -5.60
C ASP A 15 12.97 25.67 -5.18
N ALA A 16 13.24 24.38 -5.03
CA ALA A 16 12.28 23.42 -4.49
C ALA A 16 11.91 23.74 -3.04
N ALA A 17 12.90 24.05 -2.19
CA ALA A 17 12.66 24.41 -0.79
C ALA A 17 11.77 25.65 -0.65
N ARG A 18 12.04 26.72 -1.42
CA ARG A 18 11.22 27.94 -1.42
C ARG A 18 9.79 27.68 -1.90
N PHE A 19 9.63 26.88 -2.96
CA PHE A 19 8.31 26.53 -3.48
C PHE A 19 7.46 25.80 -2.43
N PHE A 20 7.96 24.70 -1.87
CA PHE A 20 7.19 23.92 -0.88
C PHE A 20 7.00 24.67 0.44
N THR A 21 7.99 25.45 0.90
CA THR A 21 7.84 26.27 2.10
C THR A 21 6.72 27.30 1.94
N SER A 22 6.62 27.92 0.76
CA SER A 22 5.57 28.89 0.48
C SER A 22 4.20 28.22 0.35
N LEU A 23 4.14 27.06 -0.30
CA LEU A 23 2.89 26.31 -0.50
C LEU A 23 2.33 25.72 0.81
N LEU A 24 3.19 25.19 1.67
CA LEU A 24 2.82 24.51 2.92
C LEU A 24 2.86 25.43 4.15
N GLU A 25 3.26 26.69 3.96
CA GLU A 25 3.44 27.69 5.02
C GLU A 25 4.32 27.18 6.18
N THR A 26 5.25 26.28 5.88
CA THR A 26 6.09 25.58 6.86
C THR A 26 7.50 25.45 6.29
N PRO A 27 8.57 25.87 7.01
CA PRO A 27 9.94 25.69 6.56
C PRO A 27 10.24 24.22 6.25
N CYS A 28 10.46 23.89 4.97
CA CYS A 28 10.69 22.53 4.52
C CYS A 28 11.58 22.48 3.27
N ARG A 29 12.11 21.28 3.00
CA ARG A 29 12.94 20.99 1.82
C ARG A 29 12.44 19.73 1.13
N LEU A 30 12.51 19.71 -0.20
CA LEU A 30 12.29 18.50 -0.97
C LEU A 30 13.61 17.73 -1.05
N VAL A 31 13.54 16.43 -0.79
CA VAL A 31 14.68 15.53 -0.89
C VAL A 31 14.32 14.30 -1.70
N ARG A 32 15.31 13.72 -2.37
CA ARG A 32 15.18 12.48 -3.13
C ARG A 32 16.00 11.37 -2.50
N PHE A 33 15.40 10.19 -2.46
CA PHE A 33 16.05 8.99 -1.96
C PHE A 33 17.19 8.58 -2.91
N ASP A 34 18.29 8.10 -2.35
CA ASP A 34 19.39 7.54 -3.12
C ASP A 34 19.06 6.11 -3.56
N GLN A 35 18.42 5.99 -4.72
CA GLN A 35 17.98 4.72 -5.29
C GLN A 35 19.13 3.85 -5.81
N GLU A 36 20.27 4.46 -6.15
CA GLU A 36 21.40 3.77 -6.77
C GLU A 36 22.43 3.30 -5.73
N GLY A 37 22.23 3.63 -4.45
CA GLY A 37 23.20 3.31 -3.41
C GLY A 37 24.49 4.13 -3.54
N ALA A 38 24.44 5.29 -4.21
CA ALA A 38 25.59 6.14 -4.46
C ALA A 38 26.13 6.81 -3.17
N LEU A 39 25.31 6.88 -2.12
CA LEU A 39 25.64 7.39 -0.80
C LEU A 39 25.81 6.21 0.16
N GLU A 40 26.88 6.22 0.97
CA GLU A 40 27.04 5.24 2.05
C GLU A 40 25.80 5.23 2.96
N SER A 41 25.31 4.04 3.31
CA SER A 41 24.16 3.84 4.21
C SER A 41 22.79 4.33 3.69
N SER A 42 22.59 4.48 2.39
CA SER A 42 21.27 4.79 1.81
C SER A 42 20.28 3.62 1.80
N LEU A 43 20.71 2.41 2.19
CA LEU A 43 19.83 1.25 2.25
C LEU A 43 18.88 1.35 3.44
N ARG A 44 17.57 1.37 3.16
CA ARG A 44 16.53 1.27 4.18
C ARG A 44 15.86 -0.11 4.09
N PRO A 45 16.11 -1.01 5.06
CA PRO A 45 15.52 -2.34 5.04
C PRO A 45 14.01 -2.28 5.31
N THR A 46 13.28 -3.27 4.78
CA THR A 46 11.90 -3.54 5.20
C THR A 46 11.88 -4.24 6.57
N ASP A 47 10.68 -4.42 7.13
CA ASP A 47 10.48 -5.17 8.38
C ASP A 47 10.98 -6.62 8.23
N ALA A 48 12.00 -6.98 9.03
CA ALA A 48 12.73 -8.23 8.89
C ALA A 48 11.88 -9.48 9.21
N ASP A 49 10.80 -9.32 9.99
CA ASP A 49 9.88 -10.41 10.30
C ASP A 49 9.04 -10.83 9.07
N TYR A 50 8.95 -9.97 8.05
CA TYR A 50 8.11 -10.19 6.87
C TYR A 50 8.91 -10.25 5.56
N ALA A 51 9.97 -9.46 5.43
CA ALA A 51 10.83 -9.45 4.25
C ALA A 51 12.27 -9.01 4.64
N PRO A 52 13.10 -9.92 5.18
CA PRO A 52 14.43 -9.59 5.69
C PRO A 52 15.42 -9.13 4.61
N ASP A 53 15.26 -9.64 3.39
CA ASP A 53 16.18 -9.38 2.27
C ASP A 53 15.67 -8.28 1.32
N SER A 54 14.67 -7.50 1.75
CA SER A 54 14.03 -6.46 0.94
C SER A 54 14.30 -5.06 1.47
N GLN A 55 14.09 -4.08 0.60
CA GLN A 55 14.38 -2.68 0.85
C GLN A 55 13.20 -1.81 0.42
N THR A 56 13.14 -0.62 1.00
CA THR A 56 12.17 0.42 0.64
C THR A 56 12.85 1.77 0.57
N GLY A 57 12.22 2.74 -0.10
CA GLY A 57 12.66 4.14 -0.06
C GLY A 57 12.00 4.88 1.09
N PHE A 58 11.44 6.06 0.81
CA PHE A 58 10.64 6.82 1.78
C PHE A 58 9.20 6.30 1.97
N SER A 59 8.81 5.21 1.30
CA SER A 59 7.50 4.55 1.55
C SER A 59 7.39 4.08 2.99
N ASP A 60 6.17 3.95 3.52
CA ASP A 60 5.94 3.70 4.95
C ASP A 60 6.75 2.50 5.50
N GLY A 61 6.56 1.30 4.95
CA GLY A 61 7.29 0.11 5.38
C GLY A 61 7.70 -0.87 4.26
N PHE A 62 7.06 -0.81 3.09
CA PHE A 62 7.30 -1.73 1.97
C PHE A 62 7.21 -0.98 0.63
N PRO A 63 7.88 -1.47 -0.43
CA PRO A 63 7.95 -0.77 -1.71
C PRO A 63 6.64 -0.77 -2.50
N PHE A 64 5.79 -1.80 -2.31
CA PHE A 64 4.54 -1.93 -3.03
C PHE A 64 3.36 -2.21 -2.10
N LEU A 65 2.19 -1.69 -2.48
CA LEU A 65 0.90 -2.00 -1.91
C LEU A 65 -0.05 -2.48 -3.03
N ILE A 66 -0.65 -3.65 -2.82
CA ILE A 66 -1.60 -4.28 -3.75
C ILE A 66 -2.98 -4.27 -3.10
N ALA A 67 -4.00 -3.86 -3.84
CA ALA A 67 -5.40 -3.87 -3.40
C ALA A 67 -6.31 -4.36 -4.52
N SER A 68 -7.53 -4.79 -4.18
CA SER A 68 -8.54 -5.18 -5.17
C SER A 68 -9.71 -4.20 -5.30
N GLN A 69 -10.33 -4.15 -6.49
CA GLN A 69 -11.53 -3.34 -6.72
C GLN A 69 -12.72 -3.83 -5.88
N GLU A 70 -12.81 -5.14 -5.67
CA GLU A 70 -13.85 -5.79 -4.90
C GLU A 70 -13.75 -5.47 -3.40
N SER A 71 -12.53 -5.40 -2.85
CA SER A 71 -12.32 -4.88 -1.48
C SER A 71 -12.80 -3.44 -1.36
N LEU A 72 -12.49 -2.57 -2.34
CA LEU A 72 -12.98 -1.18 -2.31
C LEU A 72 -14.50 -1.12 -2.38
N ARG A 73 -15.13 -1.93 -3.23
CA ARG A 73 -16.58 -2.02 -3.33
C ARG A 73 -17.20 -2.43 -2.00
N ALA A 74 -16.67 -3.46 -1.34
CA ALA A 74 -17.18 -3.89 -0.03
C ALA A 74 -17.07 -2.79 1.04
N VAL A 75 -16.00 -1.99 1.00
CA VAL A 75 -15.87 -0.81 1.89
C VAL A 75 -16.95 0.22 1.57
N ASN A 76 -17.15 0.57 0.30
CA ASN A 76 -18.15 1.55 -0.10
C ASN A 76 -19.59 1.06 0.18
N ASP A 77 -19.87 -0.23 -0.01
CA ASP A 77 -21.16 -0.85 0.33
C ASP A 77 -21.42 -0.75 1.85
N GLY A 78 -20.40 -1.03 2.68
CA GLY A 78 -20.51 -0.88 4.14
C GLY A 78 -20.72 0.58 4.57
N ILE A 79 -20.11 1.54 3.88
CA ILE A 79 -20.34 2.97 4.10
C ILE A 79 -21.79 3.31 3.75
N ALA A 80 -22.25 2.94 2.56
CA ALA A 80 -23.60 3.23 2.09
C ALA A 80 -24.68 2.64 3.00
N ALA A 81 -24.45 1.43 3.55
CA ALA A 81 -25.37 0.77 4.48
C ALA A 81 -25.54 1.48 5.83
N SER A 82 -24.62 2.38 6.19
CA SER A 82 -24.59 3.05 7.51
C SER A 82 -24.60 4.58 7.42
N ALA A 83 -24.53 5.13 6.22
CA ALA A 83 -24.57 6.56 5.98
C ALA A 83 -26.00 7.14 6.06
N SER A 84 -26.11 8.40 6.46
CA SER A 84 -27.27 9.22 6.11
C SER A 84 -27.25 9.49 4.60
N GLU A 85 -28.42 9.68 3.98
CA GLU A 85 -28.53 9.99 2.55
C GLU A 85 -27.49 11.04 2.09
N GLY A 86 -26.75 10.72 1.01
CA GLY A 86 -25.84 11.66 0.34
C GLY A 86 -24.33 11.48 0.59
N GLN A 87 -23.88 10.47 1.35
CA GLN A 87 -22.44 10.19 1.46
C GLN A 87 -21.88 9.59 0.17
N ALA A 88 -20.86 10.24 -0.40
CA ALA A 88 -20.22 9.78 -1.64
C ALA A 88 -19.32 8.56 -1.41
N GLU A 89 -19.20 7.73 -2.45
CA GLU A 89 -18.24 6.61 -2.48
C GLU A 89 -16.80 7.11 -2.35
N LEU A 90 -15.97 6.34 -1.65
CA LEU A 90 -14.55 6.63 -1.52
C LEU A 90 -13.77 6.10 -2.74
N PRO A 91 -12.89 6.93 -3.33
CA PRO A 91 -11.99 6.49 -4.39
C PRO A 91 -10.81 5.67 -3.87
N MET A 92 -10.24 4.81 -4.73
CA MET A 92 -9.08 3.98 -4.40
C MET A 92 -7.84 4.79 -3.96
N ASN A 93 -7.71 6.05 -4.41
CA ASN A 93 -6.58 6.90 -4.06
C ASN A 93 -6.47 7.23 -2.56
N ARG A 94 -7.55 7.03 -1.77
CA ARG A 94 -7.50 7.11 -0.30
C ARG A 94 -6.56 6.06 0.29
N PHE A 95 -6.42 4.91 -0.38
CA PHE A 95 -5.62 3.78 0.08
C PHE A 95 -4.20 3.77 -0.47
N ARG A 96 -3.92 4.57 -1.51
CA ARG A 96 -2.61 4.75 -2.14
C ARG A 96 -1.92 3.43 -2.57
N PRO A 97 -2.64 2.45 -3.17
CA PRO A 97 -1.99 1.26 -3.70
C PRO A 97 -1.13 1.59 -4.93
N ASN A 98 -0.12 0.76 -5.18
CA ASN A 98 0.65 0.78 -6.41
C ASN A 98 -0.02 -0.04 -7.50
N LEU A 99 -0.64 -1.17 -7.13
CA LEU A 99 -1.35 -2.07 -8.03
C LEU A 99 -2.78 -2.29 -7.56
N VAL A 100 -3.72 -2.12 -8.48
CA VAL A 100 -5.13 -2.41 -8.27
C VAL A 100 -5.51 -3.57 -9.18
N VAL A 101 -5.99 -4.66 -8.58
CA VAL A 101 -6.38 -5.89 -9.27
C VAL A 101 -7.90 -5.99 -9.30
N SER A 102 -8.46 -6.54 -10.37
CA SER A 102 -9.88 -6.92 -10.47
C SER A 102 -10.01 -8.42 -10.62
N ASP A 103 -11.23 -8.92 -10.51
CA ASP A 103 -11.60 -10.31 -10.72
C ASP A 103 -10.94 -11.25 -9.70
N CYS A 104 -10.84 -10.78 -8.45
CA CYS A 104 -10.15 -11.47 -7.35
C CYS A 104 -10.99 -12.58 -6.66
N GLY A 105 -12.18 -12.88 -7.19
CA GLY A 105 -13.07 -13.93 -6.65
C GLY A 105 -13.91 -13.51 -5.43
N GLY A 106 -13.86 -12.24 -5.04
CA GLY A 106 -14.65 -11.69 -3.94
C GLY A 106 -13.94 -10.57 -3.19
N ALA A 107 -14.66 -9.91 -2.27
CA ALA A 107 -14.09 -8.91 -1.38
C ALA A 107 -12.93 -9.50 -0.56
N PHE A 108 -11.83 -8.76 -0.44
CA PHE A 108 -10.63 -9.17 0.28
C PHE A 108 -9.98 -10.45 -0.23
N GLY A 109 -10.20 -10.82 -1.50
CA GLY A 109 -9.56 -11.99 -2.10
C GLY A 109 -8.04 -11.96 -2.03
N GLU A 110 -7.44 -10.76 -1.98
CA GLU A 110 -5.99 -10.57 -1.81
C GLU A 110 -5.43 -11.13 -0.49
N ASP A 111 -6.27 -11.37 0.52
CA ASP A 111 -5.88 -11.98 1.78
C ASP A 111 -5.38 -13.42 1.60
N GLU A 112 -5.83 -14.12 0.57
CA GLU A 112 -5.41 -15.49 0.28
C GLU A 112 -4.11 -15.56 -0.54
N TRP A 113 -3.59 -14.45 -1.06
CA TRP A 113 -2.47 -14.49 -2.00
C TRP A 113 -1.14 -14.42 -1.27
N ALA A 114 -0.25 -15.38 -1.50
CA ALA A 114 1.14 -15.32 -1.06
C ALA A 114 2.03 -14.71 -2.13
N SER A 115 1.77 -15.00 -3.41
CA SER A 115 2.52 -14.47 -4.54
C SER A 115 1.64 -14.33 -5.77
N LEU A 116 1.91 -13.33 -6.60
CA LEU A 116 1.24 -13.13 -7.89
C LEU A 116 2.25 -12.78 -8.98
N ALA A 117 1.91 -13.13 -10.22
CA ALA A 117 2.62 -12.74 -11.41
C ALA A 117 1.71 -11.85 -12.28
N VAL A 118 2.22 -10.69 -12.67
CA VAL A 118 1.62 -9.80 -13.66
C VAL A 118 2.30 -10.06 -14.99
N ARG A 119 1.53 -10.38 -16.04
CA ARG A 119 2.04 -10.73 -17.37
C ARG A 119 1.21 -10.08 -18.48
N GLY A 120 1.87 -9.64 -19.54
CA GLY A 120 1.23 -9.06 -20.72
C GLY A 120 0.89 -7.57 -20.57
N GLY A 121 -0.04 -7.10 -21.40
CA GLY A 121 -0.37 -5.68 -21.59
C GLY A 121 0.25 -5.08 -22.86
N ASP A 122 -0.06 -3.82 -23.15
CA ASP A 122 0.23 -3.17 -24.45
C ASP A 122 1.72 -3.12 -24.83
N SER A 123 2.62 -3.33 -23.86
CA SER A 123 4.07 -3.30 -24.04
C SER A 123 4.71 -4.64 -24.46
N GLY A 124 3.97 -5.74 -24.53
CA GLY A 124 4.39 -7.01 -25.17
C GLY A 124 5.54 -7.81 -24.54
N GLU A 125 6.39 -7.23 -23.70
CA GLU A 125 7.53 -7.91 -23.06
C GLU A 125 7.70 -7.54 -21.59
N GLY A 126 7.71 -8.56 -20.72
CA GLY A 126 7.98 -8.43 -19.30
C GLY A 126 6.81 -8.85 -18.42
N GLY A 127 7.12 -9.63 -17.38
CA GLY A 127 6.21 -9.88 -16.28
C GLY A 127 6.94 -9.65 -14.97
N CYS A 128 6.21 -9.17 -13.98
CA CYS A 128 6.73 -8.96 -12.63
C CYS A 128 6.08 -9.98 -11.70
N VAL A 129 6.87 -10.48 -10.75
CA VAL A 129 6.37 -11.32 -9.65
C VAL A 129 6.42 -10.51 -8.37
N PHE A 130 5.35 -10.56 -7.59
CA PHE A 130 5.23 -9.88 -6.31
C PHE A 130 4.88 -10.89 -5.22
N ASP A 131 5.60 -10.82 -4.11
CA ASP A 131 5.31 -11.60 -2.91
C ASP A 131 4.57 -10.70 -1.91
N LEU A 132 3.39 -11.13 -1.48
CA LEU A 132 2.53 -10.39 -0.56
C LEU A 132 2.89 -10.80 0.86
N VAL A 133 3.60 -9.91 1.55
CA VAL A 133 4.34 -10.25 2.78
C VAL A 133 3.63 -9.85 4.06
N LYS A 134 2.86 -8.75 4.06
CA LYS A 134 2.22 -8.23 5.27
C LYS A 134 0.89 -7.54 4.97
N PRO A 135 -0.20 -7.84 5.70
CA PRO A 135 -1.45 -7.10 5.54
C PRO A 135 -1.24 -5.62 5.90
N CYS A 136 -1.85 -4.71 5.14
CA CYS A 136 -1.62 -3.27 5.31
C CYS A 136 -2.62 -2.67 6.31
N SER A 137 -2.16 -2.44 7.54
CA SER A 137 -2.92 -1.71 8.55
C SER A 137 -3.19 -0.29 8.09
N ARG A 138 -4.42 0.20 8.27
CA ARG A 138 -4.81 1.54 7.81
C ARG A 138 -4.80 2.54 8.96
N CYS A 139 -4.21 3.70 8.69
CA CYS A 139 -4.16 4.84 9.60
C CYS A 139 -5.05 5.98 9.12
N THR A 140 -5.10 7.09 9.87
CA THR A 140 -5.92 8.27 9.58
C THR A 140 -5.65 8.93 8.23
N VAL A 141 -4.51 8.65 7.59
CA VAL A 141 -4.23 9.15 6.23
C VAL A 141 -5.33 8.75 5.23
N THR A 142 -6.00 7.60 5.42
CA THR A 142 -7.09 7.20 4.54
C THR A 142 -8.35 8.06 4.66
N THR A 143 -8.49 8.84 5.75
CA THR A 143 -9.62 9.74 5.94
C THR A 143 -9.39 11.12 5.30
N VAL A 144 -8.23 11.37 4.69
CA VAL A 144 -7.90 12.64 4.04
C VAL A 144 -8.36 12.65 2.58
N ASN A 145 -9.13 13.67 2.22
CA ASN A 145 -9.55 13.89 0.84
C ASN A 145 -8.37 14.40 0.02
N GLN A 146 -7.94 13.58 -0.96
CA GLN A 146 -6.73 13.84 -1.72
C GLN A 146 -6.83 15.06 -2.66
N SER A 147 -8.04 15.52 -3.01
CA SER A 147 -8.20 16.73 -3.83
C SER A 147 -8.17 18.02 -3.02
N THR A 148 -8.58 17.97 -1.75
CA THR A 148 -8.68 19.16 -0.88
C THR A 148 -7.60 19.21 0.20
N GLY A 149 -6.95 18.09 0.51
CA GLY A 149 -6.01 17.96 1.62
C GLY A 149 -6.66 17.93 3.01
N ALA A 150 -7.99 17.98 3.10
CA ALA A 150 -8.72 18.04 4.37
C ALA A 150 -9.14 16.66 4.88
N VAL A 151 -9.21 16.50 6.20
CA VAL A 151 -9.82 15.33 6.84
C VAL A 151 -11.32 15.32 6.55
N ASP A 152 -11.82 14.16 6.12
CA ASP A 152 -13.17 13.96 5.58
C ASP A 152 -13.90 12.89 6.39
N GLY A 153 -14.11 13.19 7.67
CA GLY A 153 -14.79 12.29 8.62
C GLY A 153 -13.94 11.11 9.10
N LYS A 154 -14.63 10.00 9.41
CA LYS A 154 -14.03 8.79 10.01
C LYS A 154 -13.87 7.63 9.01
N GLU A 155 -14.44 7.76 7.82
CA GLU A 155 -14.33 6.72 6.79
C GLU A 155 -13.00 6.82 6.06
N PRO A 156 -12.41 5.68 5.65
CA PRO A 156 -12.96 4.30 5.68
C PRO A 156 -12.68 3.52 6.98
N LEU A 157 -12.04 4.13 7.98
CA LEU A 157 -11.51 3.38 9.13
C LEU A 157 -12.60 2.73 9.99
N ARG A 158 -13.78 3.36 10.09
CA ARG A 158 -14.90 2.78 10.84
C ARG A 158 -15.39 1.50 10.17
N VAL A 159 -15.77 1.57 8.90
CA VAL A 159 -16.27 0.38 8.16
C VAL A 159 -15.21 -0.72 8.11
N LEU A 160 -13.95 -0.39 7.84
CA LEU A 160 -12.88 -1.39 7.89
C LEU A 160 -12.72 -2.02 9.27
N GLY A 161 -12.91 -1.28 10.35
CA GLY A 161 -12.88 -1.86 11.71
C GLY A 161 -13.98 -2.90 11.93
N GLU A 162 -15.12 -2.74 11.27
CA GLU A 162 -16.27 -3.64 11.34
C GLU A 162 -16.09 -4.87 10.43
N ILE A 163 -15.75 -4.65 9.14
CA ILE A 163 -15.77 -5.70 8.13
C ILE A 163 -14.41 -6.35 7.87
N HIS A 164 -13.31 -5.68 8.23
CA HIS A 164 -11.95 -6.13 7.90
C HIS A 164 -10.90 -5.70 8.95
N SER A 165 -11.27 -5.83 10.23
CA SER A 165 -10.30 -5.77 11.33
C SER A 165 -9.45 -7.04 11.38
N GLY A 166 -8.31 -7.03 12.07
CA GLY A 166 -7.49 -8.24 12.22
C GLY A 166 -8.22 -9.43 12.84
N LYS A 167 -9.28 -9.18 13.63
CA LYS A 167 -10.23 -10.21 14.07
C LYS A 167 -11.10 -10.73 12.93
N ALA A 168 -11.77 -9.83 12.20
CA ALA A 168 -12.66 -10.19 11.09
C ALA A 168 -11.89 -10.91 9.96
N ALA A 169 -10.66 -10.50 9.68
CA ALA A 169 -9.76 -11.11 8.70
C ALA A 169 -9.05 -12.38 9.23
N GLY A 170 -9.26 -12.77 10.49
CA GLY A 170 -8.72 -14.02 11.03
C GLY A 170 -7.20 -14.07 11.18
N TYR A 171 -6.51 -12.93 11.33
CA TYR A 171 -5.04 -12.91 11.38
C TYR A 171 -4.43 -13.54 12.63
N GLY A 172 -5.23 -13.77 13.69
CA GLY A 172 -4.79 -14.52 14.88
C GLY A 172 -3.72 -13.80 15.72
N ASN A 173 -3.57 -12.49 15.56
CA ASN A 173 -2.65 -11.67 16.35
C ASN A 173 -3.47 -10.75 17.28
N ALA A 174 -3.35 -10.95 18.60
CA ALA A 174 -4.09 -10.18 19.60
C ALA A 174 -3.84 -8.65 19.49
N LYS A 175 -2.64 -8.24 19.08
CA LYS A 175 -2.32 -6.82 18.87
C LYS A 175 -3.07 -6.22 17.68
N TRP A 176 -3.53 -7.05 16.75
CA TRP A 176 -4.20 -6.64 15.53
C TRP A 176 -5.72 -6.80 15.59
N GLU A 177 -6.28 -7.30 16.70
CA GLU A 177 -7.70 -7.67 16.80
C GLU A 177 -8.63 -6.54 16.33
N ARG A 178 -8.32 -5.28 16.67
CA ARG A 178 -9.11 -4.09 16.32
C ARG A 178 -8.49 -3.22 15.22
N VAL A 179 -7.36 -3.64 14.65
CA VAL A 179 -6.67 -2.85 13.63
C VAL A 179 -7.39 -3.06 12.30
N PRO A 180 -7.82 -2.00 11.60
CA PRO A 180 -8.42 -2.12 10.27
C PRO A 180 -7.34 -2.39 9.21
N PHE A 181 -7.61 -3.29 8.27
CA PHE A 181 -6.69 -3.65 7.19
C PHE A 181 -7.31 -3.44 5.81
N PHE A 182 -6.52 -2.97 4.85
CA PHE A 182 -6.93 -2.88 3.45
C PHE A 182 -5.71 -2.96 2.53
N GLY A 183 -5.73 -3.93 1.63
CA GLY A 183 -4.60 -4.25 0.75
C GLY A 183 -3.44 -4.94 1.47
N TRP A 184 -2.47 -5.38 0.67
CA TRP A 184 -1.31 -6.13 1.11
C TRP A 184 -0.01 -5.46 0.66
N ASN A 185 0.89 -5.30 1.62
CA ASN A 185 2.24 -4.89 1.34
C ASN A 185 2.96 -6.01 0.58
N ALA A 186 3.70 -5.64 -0.46
CA ALA A 186 4.39 -6.57 -1.32
C ALA A 186 5.83 -6.14 -1.59
N VAL A 187 6.64 -7.13 -1.92
CA VAL A 187 8.03 -6.99 -2.37
C VAL A 187 8.20 -7.70 -3.72
N THR A 188 9.31 -7.42 -4.39
CA THR A 188 9.69 -8.09 -5.63
C THR A 188 11.17 -8.39 -5.63
N SER A 189 11.60 -9.36 -6.43
CA SER A 189 13.01 -9.72 -6.59
C SER A 189 13.74 -8.67 -7.43
N THR A 190 15.04 -8.47 -7.15
CA THR A 190 15.94 -7.67 -8.00
C THR A 190 16.03 -8.20 -9.43
N ALA A 191 15.71 -9.48 -9.68
CA ALA A 191 15.57 -10.05 -11.02
C ALA A 191 14.44 -9.39 -11.85
N MET A 192 13.54 -8.65 -11.20
CA MET A 192 12.45 -7.91 -11.86
C MET A 192 12.84 -6.46 -12.21
N VAL A 193 14.04 -5.99 -11.85
CA VAL A 193 14.49 -4.64 -12.21
C VAL A 193 14.49 -4.46 -13.73
N GLY A 194 13.94 -3.33 -14.20
CA GLY A 194 13.79 -3.02 -15.63
C GLY A 194 12.61 -3.72 -16.31
N ARG A 195 11.86 -4.58 -15.62
CA ARG A 195 10.60 -5.13 -16.14
C ARG A 195 9.50 -4.07 -16.10
N VAL A 196 8.67 -4.08 -17.13
CA VAL A 196 7.54 -3.17 -17.29
C VAL A 196 6.25 -3.96 -17.17
N ILE A 197 5.28 -3.40 -16.46
CA ILE A 197 3.89 -3.85 -16.42
C ILE A 197 3.01 -2.68 -16.83
N SER A 198 1.82 -2.98 -17.37
CA SER A 198 0.88 -1.97 -17.84
C SER A 198 -0.54 -2.30 -17.37
N VAL A 199 -1.40 -1.27 -17.36
CA VAL A 199 -2.84 -1.46 -17.11
C VAL A 199 -3.40 -2.41 -18.18
N GLY A 200 -4.26 -3.34 -17.76
CA GLY A 200 -4.79 -4.38 -18.64
C GLY A 200 -3.93 -5.65 -18.71
N ALA A 201 -2.74 -5.66 -18.10
CA ALA A 201 -1.96 -6.88 -17.93
C ALA A 201 -2.73 -7.93 -17.10
N SER A 202 -2.58 -9.20 -17.45
CA SER A 202 -3.20 -10.30 -16.72
C SER A 202 -2.47 -10.55 -15.40
N VAL A 203 -3.23 -10.74 -14.32
CA VAL A 203 -2.72 -11.09 -13.00
C VAL A 203 -3.03 -12.56 -12.73
N CYS A 204 -2.03 -13.31 -12.30
CA CYS A 204 -2.15 -14.72 -11.96
C CYS A 204 -1.61 -14.94 -10.54
N VAL A 205 -2.43 -15.44 -9.63
CA VAL A 205 -1.99 -15.86 -8.30
C VAL A 205 -1.13 -17.12 -8.47
N THR A 206 0.17 -17.01 -8.19
CA THR A 206 1.14 -18.10 -8.36
C THR A 206 1.26 -18.95 -7.11
N LYS A 207 0.93 -18.39 -5.95
CA LYS A 207 0.91 -19.10 -4.66
C LYS A 207 -0.17 -18.50 -3.76
N LYS A 208 -0.99 -19.36 -3.15
CA LYS A 208 -1.88 -18.96 -2.04
C LYS A 208 -1.18 -19.06 -0.70
N LYS A 209 -1.62 -18.28 0.28
CA LYS A 209 -1.18 -18.42 1.67
C LYS A 209 -1.62 -19.78 2.18
N GLU A 210 -0.77 -20.44 2.94
CA GLU A 210 -1.13 -21.70 3.59
C GLU A 210 -2.30 -21.43 4.55
N GLU A 211 -3.32 -22.30 4.51
CA GLU A 211 -4.36 -22.28 5.54
C GLU A 211 -3.67 -22.43 6.90
N LYS A 212 -3.91 -21.49 7.82
CA LYS A 212 -3.35 -21.59 9.16
C LYS A 212 -3.94 -22.82 9.84
N GLY A 213 -3.17 -23.91 9.86
CA GLY A 213 -3.38 -24.99 10.80
C GLY A 213 -3.46 -24.38 12.19
N LYS A 214 -4.55 -24.69 12.90
CA LYS A 214 -4.70 -24.37 14.33
C LYS A 214 -3.44 -24.84 15.05
N GLN A 215 -2.66 -23.89 15.56
CA GLN A 215 -1.60 -24.16 16.53
C GLN A 215 -2.15 -23.89 17.92
#